data_AF-A0A967XV43-F1
#
_entry.id   AF-A0A967XV43-F1
#
_cell.length_a   1.000
_cell.length_b   1.000
_cell.length_c   1.000
_cell.angle_alpha   90.00
_cell.angle_beta   90.00
_cell.angle_gamma   90.00
#
_symmetry.space_group_name_H-M   'P 1'
#
loop_
_entity.id
_entity.type
_entity.pdbx_description
1 polymer ?
#
loop_
_entity_poly.entity_id
_entity_poly.type
_entity_poly.pdbx_seq_one_letter_code
_entity_poly.pdbx_strand_id
1 'polypeptide(L)' 'MTNGEKNIDKWLKYAVSQGASDLHLVANNKPIIRIDGALTPIEAEKVLTSQDAYNE' A
#
# COMPACT_ATOMS: atom_id res chain seq x y z
N MET A 1 14.74 -19.54 7.43
CA MET A 1 13.89 -18.52 8.08
C MET A 1 13.24 -17.70 6.98
N THR A 2 12.11 -18.16 6.44
CA THR A 2 11.40 -17.42 5.38
C THR A 2 10.39 -16.50 6.06
N ASN A 3 10.87 -15.36 6.57
CA ASN A 3 9.97 -14.26 6.89
C ASN A 3 9.37 -13.82 5.56
N GLY A 4 8.16 -14.29 5.25
CA GLY A 4 7.38 -13.75 4.14
C GLY A 4 7.31 -12.24 4.36
N GLU A 5 7.86 -11.47 3.43
CA GLU A 5 7.74 -10.01 3.47
C GLU A 5 6.26 -9.69 3.60
N LYS A 6 5.88 -9.02 4.70
CA LYS A 6 4.49 -8.62 4.89
C LYS A 6 4.16 -7.62 3.78
N ASN A 7 2.99 -7.74 3.16
CA ASN A 7 2.57 -6.88 2.05
C ASN A 7 2.71 -5.37 2.38
N ILE A 8 2.55 -5.00 3.65
CA ILE A 8 2.78 -3.64 4.14
C ILE A 8 4.21 -3.15 3.93
N ASP A 9 5.23 -3.98 4.18
CA ASP A 9 6.63 -3.58 4.05
C ASP A 9 6.97 -3.28 2.59
N LYS A 10 6.43 -4.07 1.66
CA LYS A 10 6.53 -3.85 0.22
C LYS A 10 5.94 -2.50 -0.17
N TRP A 11 4.72 -2.19 0.27
CA TRP A 11 4.05 -0.93 -0.07
C TRP A 11 4.72 0.28 0.57
N LEU A 12 5.21 0.15 1.80
CA LEU A 12 5.98 1.21 2.45
C LEU A 12 7.28 1.50 1.72
N LYS A 13 8.05 0.47 1.34
CA LYS A 13 9.25 0.64 0.51
C LYS A 13 8.93 1.30 -0.83
N TYR A 14 7.83 0.90 -1.47
CA TYR A 14 7.39 1.51 -2.71
C TYR A 14 7.03 2.99 -2.51
N ALA A 15 6.22 3.32 -1.51
CA ALA A 15 5.84 4.69 -1.18
C ALA A 15 7.07 5.59 -0.97
N VAL A 16 8.06 5.13 -0.19
CA VAL A 16 9.33 5.85 0.02
C VAL A 16 10.08 6.04 -1.31
N SER A 17 10.17 5.00 -2.15
CA SER A 17 10.85 5.09 -3.44
C SER A 17 10.20 6.08 -4.43
N GLN A 18 8.89 6.32 -4.29
CA GLN A 18 8.15 7.28 -5.10
C GLN A 18 8.13 8.69 -4.48
N GLY A 19 8.73 8.88 -3.30
CA GLY A 19 8.67 10.16 -2.58
C GLY A 19 7.27 10.48 -2.03
N ALA A 20 6.43 9.46 -1.80
CA ALA A 20 5.11 9.66 -1.25
C ALA A 20 5.17 10.05 0.23
N SER A 21 4.29 10.96 0.63
CA SER A 21 4.15 11.37 2.05
C SER A 21 3.32 10.36 2.85
N ASP A 22 2.38 9.67 2.19
CA ASP A 22 1.41 8.81 2.85
C ASP A 22 1.10 7.57 2.01
N LEU A 23 0.77 6.48 2.72
CA LEU A 23 0.20 5.24 2.18
C LEU A 23 -1.19 5.03 2.80
N HIS A 24 -2.18 4.82 1.94
CA HIS A 24 -3.59 4.62 2.30
C HIS A 24 -3.98 3.19 1.94
N LEU A 25 -4.45 2.44 2.94
CA LEU A 25 -4.95 1.07 2.79
C LEU A 25 -6.42 1.05 3.17
N VAL A 26 -7.27 0.89 2.17
CA VAL A 26 -8.73 0.93 2.31
C VAL A 26 -9.32 -0.23 1.53
N ALA A 27 -10.26 -0.94 2.14
CA ALA A 27 -10.98 -2.04 1.48
C ALA A 27 -11.67 -1.55 0.19
N ASN A 28 -11.81 -2.47 -0.77
CA ASN A 28 -12.38 -2.23 -2.10
C ASN A 28 -11.62 -1.19 -2.94
N ASN A 29 -10.39 -0.86 -2.57
CA ASN A 29 -9.49 -0.01 -3.34
C ASN A 29 -8.13 -0.71 -3.50
N LYS A 30 -7.36 -0.36 -4.53
CA LYS A 30 -5.92 -0.67 -4.55
C LYS A 30 -5.23 0.13 -3.42
N PRO A 31 -4.05 -0.28 -2.93
CA PRO A 31 -3.22 0.61 -2.14
C PRO A 31 -3.03 1.96 -2.85
N ILE A 32 -3.17 3.07 -2.12
CA ILE A 32 -3.07 4.42 -2.68
C ILE A 32 -1.92 5.14 -1.99
N ILE A 33 -1.07 5.79 -2.77
CA ILE A 33 -0.01 6.66 -2.24
C ILE A 33 -0.35 8.12 -2.52
N ARG A 34 0.06 9.02 -1.61
CA ARG A 34 -0.04 10.46 -1.83
C ARG A 34 1.31 11.04 -2.20
N ILE A 35 1.43 11.58 -3.41
CA ILE A 35 2.63 12.28 -3.90
C ILE A 35 2.22 13.70 -4.26
N ASP A 36 2.90 14.71 -3.73
CA ASP A 36 2.63 16.13 -3.99
C ASP A 36 1.15 16.52 -3.84
N GLY A 37 0.45 15.89 -2.88
CA GLY A 37 -0.98 16.10 -2.61
C GLY A 37 -1.95 15.32 -3.48
N ALA A 38 -1.48 14.65 -4.54
CA ALA A 38 -2.31 13.82 -5.41
C ALA A 38 -2.39 12.36 -4.91
N LEU A 39 -3.60 11.80 -4.89
CA LEU A 39 -3.84 10.40 -4.58
C LEU A 39 -3.65 9.53 -5.83
N THR A 40 -2.67 8.64 -5.79
CA THR A 40 -2.29 7.77 -6.91
C THR A 40 -2.38 6.30 -6.49
N PRO A 41 -3.25 5.48 -7.10
CA PRO A 41 -3.29 4.05 -6.85
C PRO A 41 -1.99 3.36 -7.31
N ILE A 42 -1.55 2.34 -6.57
CA ILE A 42 -0.46 1.47 -7.01
C ILE A 42 -1.04 0.48 -8.03
N GLU A 43 -0.98 0.82 -9.32
CA GLU A 43 -1.70 0.10 -10.37
C GLU A 43 -1.34 -1.39 -10.50
N ALA A 44 -0.10 -1.76 -10.17
CA ALA A 44 0.39 -3.13 -10.20
C ALA A 44 -0.19 -4.03 -9.08
N GLU A 45 -0.90 -3.44 -8.12
CA GLU A 45 -1.47 -4.16 -6.98
C GLU A 45 -2.94 -4.53 -7.19
N LYS A 46 -3.38 -5.52 -6.42
CA LYS A 46 -4.77 -5.95 -6.39
C LYS A 46 -5.61 -5.00 -5.53
N VAL A 47 -6.91 -5.02 -5.78
CA VAL A 47 -7.89 -4.40 -4.88
C VAL A 47 -7.84 -5.12 -3.55
N LEU A 48 -7.70 -4.34 -2.47
CA LEU A 48 -7.64 -4.83 -1.10
C LEU A 48 -9.02 -5.30 -0.65
N THR A 49 -9.04 -6.45 0.01
CA THR A 49 -10.20 -6.90 0.78
C THR A 49 -10.17 -6.27 2.18
N SER A 50 -11.26 -6.40 2.94
CA SER A 50 -11.29 -5.95 4.33
C SER A 50 -10.22 -6.61 5.20
N GLN A 51 -9.88 -7.87 4.91
CA GLN A 51 -8.83 -8.60 5.63
C GLN A 51 -7.43 -8.04 5.33
N ASP A 52 -7.20 -7.52 4.13
CA ASP A 52 -5.90 -6.93 3.78
C ASP A 52 -5.66 -5.58 4.48
N ALA A 53 -6.74 -4.89 4.87
CA ALA A 53 -6.70 -3.61 5.58
C ALA A 53 -6.67 -3.78 7.12
N TYR A 54 -6.93 -4.98 7.64
CA TYR A 54 -7.00 -5.27 9.07
C TYR A 54 -6.08 -6.44 9.44
N ASN A 55 -5.09 -6.16 10.29
CA ASN A 55 -4.40 -7.21 11.02
C ASN A 55 -5.18 -7.43 12.33
N GLU A 56 -5.63 -8.66 12.59
CA GLU A 56 -6.06 -9.06 13.94
C GLU A 56 -4.86 -9.10 14.91
#